data_AF-A0A0S8H3Z6-F1
#
_entry.id   AF-A0A0S8H3Z6-F1
#
_cell.length_a   1.000
_cell.length_b   1.000
_cell.length_c   1.000
_cell.angle_alpha   90.00
_cell.angle_beta   90.00
_cell.angle_gamma   90.00
#
_symmetry.space_group_name_H-M   'P 1'
#
loop_
_entity.id
_entity.type
_entity.pdbx_description
1 polymer ?
#
loop_
_entity_poly.entity_id
_entity_poly.type
_entity_poly.pdbx_seq_one_letter_code
_entity_poly.pdbx_strand_id
1 'polypeptide(L)'
;LPVVPVRDMVVNDDDLVLATHGRSFWILDDVTPLRQLNDEIARADVHLFKPRDTWRIGGFEFFRGTISGVGQNPPNGVMVHYYFKAEPDEEVKIAFLEADGTLIREFSSLSEGRRGEAEVRAQAGMNRFVWNLRYPDAHDFPGMILWAGSTSGPRAVPGSYQVRLTVGDQSFTKAFELVNDPRIAVTQAELQEQFDFLIRIRDRVSEANDAVKRIREIRSQIDGVVERVEGESYAEEITERATQIKQALSEVENEIYQTKNRSRQDPLNFPIRLNNKLASLTGIVASADAKPTQGSYDVFEDLSGQLQVQLDRLADIIATDIPAFNSMIAEHQVPAVIVREPEQEGGD
;
A
#
# COMPACT_ATOMS: atom_id res chain seq x y z
N LEU A 1 7.67 29.55 -16.48
CA LEU A 1 8.17 29.65 -17.87
C LEU A 1 9.41 30.54 -17.90
N PRO A 2 10.43 30.22 -18.72
CA PRO A 2 11.59 31.09 -18.89
C PRO A 2 11.17 32.50 -19.35
N VAL A 3 11.88 33.54 -18.93
CA VAL A 3 11.58 34.94 -19.29
C VAL A 3 12.14 35.25 -20.69
N VAL A 4 11.66 34.51 -21.69
CA VAL A 4 12.05 34.64 -23.10
C VAL A 4 10.81 34.56 -24.00
N PRO A 5 10.84 35.12 -25.22
CA PRO A 5 9.72 35.03 -26.14
C PRO A 5 9.35 33.57 -26.49
N VAL A 6 8.06 33.26 -26.47
CA VAL A 6 7.49 32.04 -27.07
C VAL A 6 7.30 32.29 -28.55
N ARG A 7 7.84 31.42 -29.40
CA ARG A 7 7.82 31.58 -30.86
C ARG A 7 6.81 30.67 -31.55
N ASP A 8 6.50 29.54 -30.93
CA ASP A 8 5.57 28.55 -31.48
C ASP A 8 4.90 27.76 -30.35
N MET A 9 3.74 27.20 -30.65
CA MET A 9 3.03 26.28 -29.77
C MET A 9 2.34 25.18 -30.57
N VAL A 10 2.38 23.97 -30.04
CA VAL A 10 1.64 22.83 -30.59
C VAL A 10 1.00 22.05 -29.47
N VAL A 11 -0.21 21.56 -29.74
CA VAL A 11 -0.87 20.60 -28.86
C VAL A 11 -0.63 19.23 -29.44
N ASN A 12 0.04 18.36 -28.68
CA ASN A 12 0.29 16.98 -29.06
C ASN A 12 -0.41 16.07 -28.05
N ASP A 13 -1.33 15.24 -28.52
CA ASP A 13 -2.26 14.48 -27.68
C ASP A 13 -3.02 15.42 -26.71
N ASP A 14 -2.75 15.30 -25.41
CA ASP A 14 -3.29 16.15 -24.34
C ASP A 14 -2.23 17.06 -23.70
N ASP A 15 -1.05 17.23 -24.32
CA ASP A 15 0.02 18.08 -23.79
C ASP A 15 0.23 19.33 -24.66
N LEU A 16 0.48 20.48 -24.03
CA LEU A 16 0.81 21.72 -24.72
C LEU A 16 2.32 21.94 -24.71
N VAL A 17 2.93 21.92 -25.89
CA VAL A 17 4.35 22.14 -26.10
C VAL A 17 4.59 23.57 -26.57
N LEU A 18 5.43 24.30 -25.86
CA LEU A 18 5.81 25.68 -26.16
C LEU A 18 7.28 25.75 -26.58
N ALA A 19 7.53 26.31 -27.76
CA ALA A 19 8.89 26.58 -28.24
C ALA A 19 9.36 27.97 -27.79
N THR A 20 10.45 28.00 -27.03
CA THR A 20 11.00 29.24 -26.47
C THR A 20 12.24 29.69 -27.23
N HIS A 21 12.49 31.00 -27.27
CA HIS A 21 13.70 31.55 -27.87
C HIS A 21 14.94 31.05 -27.12
N GLY A 22 15.92 30.44 -27.82
CA GLY A 22 17.13 29.90 -27.20
C GLY A 22 17.28 28.37 -27.16
N ARG A 23 16.51 27.63 -27.98
CA ARG A 23 16.54 26.15 -28.13
C ARG A 23 15.96 25.33 -26.97
N SER A 24 15.17 25.96 -26.10
CA SER A 24 14.42 25.23 -25.06
C SER A 24 12.96 25.06 -25.48
N PHE A 25 12.33 23.98 -25.03
CA PHE A 25 10.89 23.80 -25.08
C PHE A 25 10.36 23.57 -23.66
N TRP A 26 9.10 23.91 -23.44
CA TRP A 26 8.38 23.69 -22.19
C TRP A 26 7.10 22.92 -22.47
N ILE A 27 6.74 21.98 -21.60
CA ILE A 27 5.55 21.15 -21.75
C ILE A 27 4.64 21.43 -20.55
N LEU A 28 3.39 21.78 -20.83
CA LEU A 28 2.30 21.67 -19.86
C LEU A 28 1.71 20.29 -20.04
N ASP A 29 1.99 19.41 -19.08
CA ASP A 29 1.38 18.09 -19.05
C ASP A 29 -0.13 18.23 -18.78
N ASP A 30 -0.93 17.52 -19.55
CA ASP A 30 -2.37 17.34 -19.37
C ASP A 30 -3.23 18.63 -19.38
N VAL A 31 -3.58 19.08 -20.59
CA VAL A 31 -4.55 20.16 -20.84
C VAL A 31 -6.01 19.67 -20.84
N THR A 32 -6.27 18.41 -20.48
CA THR A 32 -7.63 17.83 -20.49
C THR A 32 -8.62 18.60 -19.63
N PRO A 33 -8.26 19.15 -18.44
CA PRO A 33 -9.16 20.00 -17.69
C PRO A 33 -9.59 21.25 -18.48
N LEU A 34 -8.66 21.89 -19.20
CA LEU A 34 -8.94 23.09 -20.01
C LEU A 34 -9.88 22.80 -21.18
N ARG A 35 -9.78 21.60 -21.77
CA ARG A 35 -10.67 21.16 -22.85
C ARG A 35 -12.10 20.89 -22.37
N GLN A 36 -12.25 20.49 -21.10
CA GLN A 36 -13.56 20.21 -20.51
C GLN A 36 -14.27 21.49 -20.03
N LEU A 37 -13.53 22.54 -19.68
CA LEU A 37 -14.08 23.78 -19.15
C LEU A 37 -15.18 24.36 -20.05
N ASN A 38 -16.31 24.68 -19.42
CA ASN A 38 -17.44 25.35 -20.03
C ASN A 38 -18.16 26.19 -18.96
N ASP A 39 -19.19 26.93 -19.38
CA ASP A 39 -19.99 27.81 -18.53
C ASP A 39 -20.67 27.08 -17.34
N GLU A 40 -20.99 25.80 -17.50
CA GLU A 40 -21.60 24.99 -16.43
C GLU A 40 -20.57 24.66 -15.35
N ILE A 41 -19.40 24.16 -15.76
CA ILE A 41 -18.28 23.85 -14.85
C ILE A 41 -17.80 25.11 -14.13
N ALA A 42 -17.70 26.23 -14.84
CA ALA A 42 -17.26 27.50 -14.24
C ALA A 42 -18.20 28.03 -13.14
N ARG A 43 -19.47 27.57 -13.13
CA ARG A 43 -20.46 27.95 -12.11
C ARG A 43 -20.64 26.88 -11.03
N ALA A 44 -20.13 25.66 -11.24
CA ALA A 44 -20.24 24.56 -10.30
C ALA A 44 -19.47 24.87 -9.00
N ASP A 45 -20.02 24.45 -7.86
CA ASP A 45 -19.33 24.60 -6.57
C ASP A 45 -18.23 23.54 -6.39
N VAL A 46 -18.47 22.34 -6.93
CA VAL A 46 -17.53 21.22 -6.96
C VAL A 46 -17.53 20.59 -8.35
N HIS A 47 -16.36 20.27 -8.89
CA HIS A 47 -16.26 19.54 -10.15
C HIS A 47 -15.11 18.54 -10.17
N LEU A 48 -15.41 17.30 -10.53
CA LEU A 48 -14.41 16.27 -10.87
C LEU A 48 -14.26 16.20 -12.39
N PHE A 49 -13.07 16.53 -12.88
CA PHE A 49 -12.75 16.42 -14.29
C PHE A 49 -12.56 14.95 -14.67
N LYS A 50 -12.97 14.57 -15.89
CA LYS A 50 -12.63 13.26 -16.43
C LYS A 50 -11.09 13.17 -16.57
N PRO A 51 -10.42 12.19 -15.95
CA PRO A 51 -8.99 11.97 -16.20
C PRO A 51 -8.75 11.62 -17.67
N ARG A 52 -7.57 11.99 -18.19
CA ARG A 52 -7.11 11.50 -19.48
C ARG A 52 -6.82 10.00 -19.43
N ASP A 53 -6.84 9.36 -20.59
CA ASP A 53 -6.35 8.00 -20.72
C ASP A 53 -4.86 7.98 -20.37
N THR A 54 -4.49 7.08 -19.45
CA THR A 54 -3.17 7.08 -18.83
C THR A 54 -2.39 5.87 -19.31
N TRP A 55 -1.13 6.07 -19.72
CA TRP A 55 -0.25 4.97 -20.07
C TRP A 55 0.35 4.34 -18.81
N ARG A 56 0.29 3.02 -18.70
CA ARG A 56 0.92 2.25 -17.62
C ARG A 56 2.43 2.16 -17.84
N ILE A 57 3.13 3.28 -17.70
CA ILE A 57 4.57 3.37 -17.97
C ILE A 57 5.38 3.02 -16.71
N GLY A 58 6.43 2.22 -16.88
CA GLY A 58 7.47 2.03 -15.87
C GLY A 58 8.41 3.23 -15.80
N GLY A 59 8.81 3.64 -14.60
CA GLY A 59 9.75 4.74 -14.43
C GLY A 59 10.00 5.02 -12.95
N PHE A 60 11.27 5.21 -12.60
CA PHE A 60 11.68 5.58 -11.26
C PHE A 60 12.01 7.08 -11.24
N GLU A 61 11.27 7.86 -10.48
CA GLU A 61 11.60 9.27 -10.29
C GLU A 61 12.69 9.34 -9.21
N PHE A 62 13.95 9.49 -9.62
CA PHE A 62 15.02 9.75 -8.68
C PHE A 62 14.80 11.14 -8.07
N PHE A 63 14.40 11.20 -6.81
CA PHE A 63 14.38 12.43 -6.01
C PHE A 63 15.82 12.97 -5.85
N ARG A 64 16.32 13.66 -6.87
CA ARG A 64 17.52 14.51 -6.77
C ARG A 64 17.17 15.97 -6.44
N GLY A 65 15.92 16.23 -6.03
CA GLY A 65 15.39 17.58 -5.95
C GLY A 65 15.25 18.20 -7.35
N THR A 66 14.58 19.35 -7.42
CA THR A 66 14.41 20.09 -8.68
C THR A 66 15.79 20.61 -9.12
N ILE A 67 16.42 19.94 -10.10
CA ILE A 67 17.63 20.47 -10.72
C ILE A 67 17.22 21.68 -11.56
N SER A 68 17.63 22.87 -11.15
CA SER A 68 17.31 24.11 -11.86
C SER A 68 17.74 24.01 -13.33
N GLY A 69 16.81 24.27 -14.25
CA GLY A 69 17.05 24.23 -15.69
C GLY A 69 16.84 22.87 -16.36
N VAL A 70 16.45 21.83 -15.62
CA VAL A 70 16.07 20.51 -16.17
C VAL A 70 14.56 20.34 -16.07
N GLY A 71 13.93 19.88 -17.15
CA GLY A 71 12.51 19.52 -17.16
C GLY A 71 12.22 18.34 -16.23
N GLN A 72 11.00 18.29 -15.71
CA GLN A 72 10.52 17.14 -14.95
C GLN A 72 9.80 16.17 -15.90
N ASN A 73 9.90 14.88 -15.62
CA ASN A 73 9.02 13.92 -16.29
C ASN A 73 7.59 14.12 -15.77
N PRO A 74 6.56 13.80 -16.57
CA PRO A 74 5.19 13.77 -16.08
C PRO A 74 5.08 12.79 -14.90
N PRO A 75 4.18 13.05 -13.93
CA PRO A 75 3.96 12.15 -12.81
C PRO A 75 3.62 10.73 -13.29
N ASN A 76 4.19 9.71 -12.64
CA ASN A 76 3.84 8.32 -12.95
C ASN A 76 2.51 7.97 -12.26
N GLY A 77 1.42 7.95 -13.03
CA GLY A 77 0.11 7.60 -12.53
C GLY A 77 -1.03 8.34 -13.22
N VAL A 78 -2.24 8.13 -12.70
CA VAL A 78 -3.45 8.82 -13.15
C VAL A 78 -3.52 10.18 -12.47
N MET A 79 -3.50 11.25 -13.26
CA MET A 79 -3.71 12.61 -12.78
C MET A 79 -5.19 12.90 -12.67
N VAL A 80 -5.65 13.14 -11.45
CA VAL A 80 -7.02 13.50 -11.12
C VAL A 80 -7.06 14.98 -10.82
N HIS A 81 -7.79 15.72 -11.64
CA HIS A 81 -8.04 17.14 -11.44
C HIS A 81 -9.44 17.33 -10.89
N TYR A 82 -9.55 18.21 -9.89
CA TYR A 82 -10.83 18.56 -9.29
C TYR A 82 -10.81 20.02 -8.83
N TYR A 83 -11.98 20.63 -8.82
CA TYR A 83 -12.17 22.04 -8.53
C TYR A 83 -13.14 22.21 -7.37
N PHE A 84 -12.81 23.14 -6.47
CA PHE A 84 -13.70 23.65 -5.45
C PHE A 84 -13.81 25.17 -5.60
N LYS A 85 -15.03 25.70 -5.60
CA LYS A 85 -15.25 27.15 -5.67
C LYS A 85 -14.83 27.88 -4.40
N ALA A 86 -15.04 27.22 -3.26
CA ALA A 86 -14.56 27.61 -1.94
C ALA A 86 -13.87 26.42 -1.29
N GLU A 87 -13.08 26.67 -0.25
CA GLU A 87 -12.46 25.60 0.53
C GLU A 87 -13.56 24.77 1.20
N PRO A 88 -13.58 23.43 1.03
CA PRO A 88 -14.61 22.61 1.64
C PRO A 88 -14.36 22.47 3.15
N ASP A 89 -15.42 22.60 3.94
CA ASP A 89 -15.40 22.40 5.40
C ASP A 89 -15.45 20.92 5.80
N GLU A 90 -15.81 20.04 4.86
CA GLU A 90 -16.04 18.61 5.06
C GLU A 90 -14.85 17.78 4.56
N GLU A 91 -14.80 16.51 4.98
CA GLU A 91 -13.80 15.56 4.49
C GLU A 91 -13.90 15.38 2.97
N VAL A 92 -12.75 15.47 2.30
CA VAL A 92 -12.62 15.17 0.87
C VAL A 92 -12.00 13.80 0.72
N LYS A 93 -12.68 12.91 0.02
CA LYS A 93 -12.21 11.57 -0.30
C LYS A 93 -12.04 11.38 -1.79
N ILE A 94 -10.97 10.69 -2.19
CA ILE A 94 -10.76 10.24 -3.56
C ILE A 94 -10.65 8.72 -3.54
N ALA A 95 -11.58 8.03 -4.20
CA ALA A 95 -11.59 6.59 -4.32
C ALA A 95 -11.33 6.16 -5.77
N PHE A 96 -10.49 5.14 -5.94
CA PHE A 96 -10.28 4.45 -7.20
C PHE A 96 -10.99 3.12 -7.15
N LEU A 97 -11.74 2.81 -8.20
CA LEU A 97 -12.58 1.63 -8.29
C LEU A 97 -12.37 0.89 -9.60
N GLU A 98 -12.63 -0.41 -9.57
CA GLU A 98 -12.75 -1.25 -10.75
C GLU A 98 -13.92 -0.78 -11.65
N ALA A 99 -13.97 -1.30 -12.88
CA ALA A 99 -15.08 -1.05 -13.79
C ALA A 99 -16.46 -1.45 -13.22
N ASP A 100 -16.51 -2.48 -12.37
CA ASP A 100 -17.74 -2.95 -11.72
C ASP A 100 -18.12 -2.17 -10.44
N GLY A 101 -17.28 -1.21 -10.03
CA GLY A 101 -17.48 -0.39 -8.83
C GLY A 101 -16.85 -0.96 -7.56
N THR A 102 -16.09 -2.06 -7.63
CA THR A 102 -15.31 -2.58 -6.50
C THR A 102 -14.23 -1.58 -6.10
N LEU A 103 -14.16 -1.24 -4.80
CA LEU A 103 -13.15 -0.32 -4.29
C LEU A 103 -11.74 -0.92 -4.40
N ILE A 104 -10.81 -0.18 -5.00
CA ILE A 104 -9.38 -0.53 -5.04
C ILE A 104 -8.68 0.16 -3.87
N ARG A 105 -8.80 1.47 -3.77
CA ARG A 105 -8.14 2.28 -2.74
C ARG A 105 -8.86 3.61 -2.56
N GLU A 106 -8.99 4.05 -1.31
CA GLU A 106 -9.51 5.37 -0.95
C GLU A 106 -8.43 6.18 -0.24
N PHE A 107 -8.46 7.50 -0.48
CA PHE A 107 -7.57 8.48 0.13
C PHE A 107 -8.42 9.59 0.74
N SER A 108 -8.03 10.08 1.92
CA SER A 108 -8.75 11.12 2.66
C SER A 108 -7.89 12.36 2.87
N SER A 109 -8.53 13.53 2.92
CA SER A 109 -7.91 14.80 3.33
C SER A 109 -7.61 14.88 4.84
N LEU A 110 -8.17 13.98 5.66
CA LEU A 110 -7.95 13.92 7.10
C LEU A 110 -6.91 12.89 7.53
N SER A 111 -6.59 11.93 6.65
CA SER A 111 -5.54 10.96 6.90
C SER A 111 -4.16 11.54 6.57
N GLU A 112 -3.20 11.42 7.49
CA GLU A 112 -1.79 11.60 7.12
C GLU A 112 -1.43 10.48 6.13
N GLY A 113 -1.16 10.84 4.88
CA GLY A 113 -0.73 9.88 3.86
C GLY A 113 0.55 9.16 4.28
N ARG A 114 0.75 7.92 3.85
CA ARG A 114 2.02 7.22 4.11
C ARG A 114 3.16 8.00 3.44
N ARG A 115 4.37 7.89 3.98
CA ARG A 115 5.55 8.56 3.40
C ARG A 115 5.71 8.18 1.92
N GLY A 116 5.54 9.17 1.03
CA GLY A 116 5.63 8.99 -0.43
C GLY A 116 4.29 8.73 -1.14
N GLU A 117 3.19 8.71 -0.40
CA GLU A 117 1.83 8.72 -0.94
C GLU A 117 1.38 10.15 -1.27
N ALA A 118 0.50 10.30 -2.25
CA ALA A 118 -0.07 11.60 -2.58
C ALA A 118 -1.09 12.01 -1.51
N GLU A 119 -1.10 13.29 -1.15
CA GLU A 119 -2.07 13.85 -0.22
C GLU A 119 -3.29 14.37 -0.98
N VAL A 120 -4.49 14.15 -0.42
CA VAL A 120 -5.72 14.77 -0.92
C VAL A 120 -5.77 16.21 -0.44
N ARG A 121 -5.78 17.15 -1.38
CA ARG A 121 -5.82 18.59 -1.08
C ARG A 121 -7.24 19.09 -1.13
N ALA A 122 -7.66 19.74 -0.07
CA ALA A 122 -8.96 20.36 0.07
C ALA A 122 -8.84 21.89 -0.02
N GLN A 123 -8.30 22.44 -1.12
CA GLN A 123 -8.09 23.90 -1.26
C GLN A 123 -9.10 24.53 -2.22
N ALA A 124 -9.50 25.78 -1.96
CA ALA A 124 -10.25 26.56 -2.94
C ALA A 124 -9.46 26.68 -4.27
N GLY A 125 -10.15 26.51 -5.39
CA GLY A 125 -9.58 26.52 -6.74
C GLY A 125 -9.28 25.12 -7.28
N MET A 126 -8.28 25.04 -8.15
CA MET A 126 -7.89 23.81 -8.83
C MET A 126 -6.95 22.97 -7.98
N ASN A 127 -7.30 21.71 -7.77
CA ASN A 127 -6.51 20.72 -7.07
C ASN A 127 -6.09 19.59 -8.02
N ARG A 128 -5.04 18.87 -7.63
CA ARG A 128 -4.51 17.73 -8.37
C ARG A 128 -4.10 16.64 -7.40
N PHE A 129 -4.54 15.42 -7.68
CA PHE A 129 -4.11 14.19 -7.02
C PHE A 129 -3.51 13.24 -8.06
N VAL A 130 -2.46 12.50 -7.70
CA VAL A 130 -1.83 11.52 -8.61
C VAL A 130 -1.89 10.15 -7.98
N TRP A 131 -2.68 9.25 -8.56
CA TRP A 131 -2.69 7.85 -8.15
C TRP A 131 -1.60 7.08 -8.85
N ASN A 132 -0.70 6.49 -8.06
CA ASN A 132 0.46 5.70 -8.52
C ASN A 132 0.08 4.32 -9.10
N LEU A 133 -1.21 4.08 -9.34
CA LEU A 133 -1.80 2.84 -9.87
C LEU A 133 -1.73 1.66 -8.91
N ARG A 134 -1.33 1.82 -7.64
CA ARG A 134 -1.17 0.68 -6.73
C ARG A 134 -2.46 0.30 -6.02
N TYR A 135 -2.70 -1.01 -5.99
CA TYR A 135 -3.65 -1.67 -5.10
C TYR A 135 -3.16 -1.56 -3.64
N PRO A 136 -3.98 -1.93 -2.65
CA PRO A 136 -3.57 -1.90 -1.25
C PRO A 136 -2.27 -2.66 -1.02
N ASP A 137 -1.44 -2.10 -0.15
CA ASP A 137 -0.18 -2.69 0.29
C ASP A 137 -0.45 -3.91 1.17
N ALA A 138 0.53 -4.80 1.31
CA ALA A 138 0.48 -5.83 2.34
C ALA A 138 0.43 -5.19 3.73
N HIS A 139 -0.24 -5.85 4.68
CA HIS A 139 -0.32 -5.39 6.06
C HIS A 139 1.07 -5.20 6.66
N ASP A 140 1.23 -4.18 7.50
CA ASP A 140 2.47 -3.93 8.23
C ASP A 140 2.24 -4.00 9.75
N PHE A 141 3.31 -3.73 10.50
CA PHE A 141 3.25 -3.57 11.95
C PHE A 141 4.30 -2.57 12.45
N PRO A 142 4.07 -1.93 13.61
CA PRO A 142 5.01 -0.97 14.17
C PRO A 142 6.43 -1.55 14.35
N GLY A 143 7.41 -0.80 13.86
CA GLY A 143 8.83 -1.18 13.94
C GLY A 143 9.27 -2.25 12.94
N MET A 144 8.45 -2.57 11.93
CA MET A 144 8.85 -3.49 10.87
C MET A 144 10.01 -2.92 10.04
N ILE A 145 11.04 -3.74 9.84
CA ILE A 145 12.20 -3.43 9.01
C ILE A 145 12.31 -4.50 7.91
N LEU A 146 12.03 -4.08 6.68
CA LEU A 146 12.30 -4.85 5.46
C LEU A 146 13.58 -4.33 4.79
N TRP A 147 14.35 -5.25 4.22
CA TRP A 147 15.65 -4.96 3.60
C TRP A 147 15.66 -5.29 2.11
N ALA A 148 15.19 -6.48 1.75
CA ALA A 148 15.17 -6.95 0.37
C ALA A 148 13.86 -6.65 -0.37
N GLY A 149 12.82 -6.22 0.36
CA GLY A 149 11.47 -6.05 -0.19
C GLY A 149 10.72 -4.85 0.40
N SER A 150 9.50 -4.67 -0.08
CA SER A 150 8.55 -3.67 0.42
C SER A 150 7.16 -4.28 0.55
N THR A 151 6.27 -3.64 1.29
CA THR A 151 4.85 -4.03 1.35
C THR A 151 4.03 -3.50 0.17
N SER A 152 4.65 -2.76 -0.77
CA SER A 152 3.93 -2.08 -1.85
C SER A 152 3.01 -3.03 -2.64
N GLY A 153 1.74 -2.65 -2.79
CA GLY A 153 0.77 -3.40 -3.57
C GLY A 153 1.10 -3.43 -5.07
N PRO A 154 0.54 -4.41 -5.82
CA PRO A 154 0.71 -4.48 -7.26
C PRO A 154 0.11 -3.26 -7.98
N ARG A 155 0.64 -2.97 -9.17
CA ARG A 155 0.08 -1.93 -10.04
C ARG A 155 -1.13 -2.49 -10.80
N ALA A 156 -2.14 -1.66 -10.99
CA ALA A 156 -3.29 -1.92 -11.84
C ALA A 156 -2.87 -2.41 -13.23
N VAL A 157 -3.69 -3.29 -13.80
CA VAL A 157 -3.52 -3.85 -15.13
C VAL A 157 -4.20 -2.90 -16.13
N PRO A 158 -3.73 -2.73 -17.38
CA PRO A 158 -4.45 -1.94 -18.37
C PRO A 158 -5.93 -2.36 -18.49
N GLY A 159 -6.83 -1.38 -18.55
CA GLY A 159 -8.28 -1.60 -18.53
C GLY A 159 -9.07 -0.38 -18.09
N SER A 160 -10.38 -0.56 -17.94
CA SER A 160 -11.31 0.48 -17.53
C SER A 160 -11.40 0.59 -16.01
N TYR A 161 -11.33 1.81 -15.50
CA TYR A 161 -11.40 2.13 -14.08
C TYR A 161 -12.30 3.33 -13.81
N GLN A 162 -12.64 3.55 -12.55
CA GLN A 162 -13.40 4.71 -12.10
C GLN A 162 -12.63 5.46 -11.01
N VAL A 163 -12.75 6.79 -11.04
CA VAL A 163 -12.39 7.64 -9.91
C VAL A 163 -13.65 8.29 -9.36
N ARG A 164 -13.78 8.29 -8.03
CA ARG A 164 -14.85 8.95 -7.30
C ARG A 164 -14.26 10.02 -6.39
N LEU A 165 -14.77 11.24 -6.49
CA LEU A 165 -14.55 12.32 -5.53
C LEU A 165 -15.78 12.42 -4.64
N THR A 166 -15.58 12.38 -3.32
CA THR A 166 -16.64 12.56 -2.33
C THR A 166 -16.32 13.78 -1.47
N VAL A 167 -17.31 14.65 -1.27
CA VAL A 167 -17.26 15.80 -0.35
C VAL A 167 -18.57 15.79 0.44
N GLY A 168 -18.50 15.42 1.72
CA GLY A 168 -19.69 15.10 2.53
C GLY A 168 -20.60 14.10 1.83
N ASP A 169 -21.86 14.50 1.61
CA ASP A 169 -22.88 13.65 0.97
C ASP A 169 -22.83 13.66 -0.57
N GLN A 170 -21.99 14.51 -1.18
CA GLN A 170 -21.90 14.63 -2.64
C GLN A 170 -20.80 13.72 -3.20
N SER A 171 -21.17 12.87 -4.17
CA SER A 171 -20.21 12.01 -4.87
C SER A 171 -20.22 12.27 -6.38
N PHE A 172 -19.03 12.41 -6.97
CA PHE A 172 -18.83 12.60 -8.40
C PHE A 172 -17.96 11.46 -8.93
N THR A 173 -18.41 10.73 -9.94
CA THR A 173 -17.65 9.60 -10.51
C THR A 173 -17.35 9.82 -11.98
N LYS A 174 -16.12 9.51 -12.39
CA LYS A 174 -15.66 9.54 -13.78
C LYS A 174 -14.91 8.26 -14.12
N ALA A 175 -15.20 7.71 -15.30
CA ALA A 175 -14.43 6.60 -15.86
C ALA A 175 -13.16 7.11 -16.57
N PHE A 176 -12.11 6.29 -16.57
CA PHE A 176 -10.88 6.51 -17.31
C PHE A 176 -10.28 5.18 -17.75
N GLU A 177 -9.43 5.21 -18.78
CA GLU A 177 -8.72 4.03 -19.29
C GLU A 177 -7.26 4.05 -18.87
N LEU A 178 -6.77 2.91 -18.40
CA LEU A 178 -5.35 2.62 -18.25
C LEU A 178 -4.90 1.83 -19.47
N VAL A 179 -3.99 2.39 -20.26
CA VAL A 179 -3.54 1.79 -21.53
C VAL A 179 -2.14 1.19 -21.37
N ASN A 180 -1.90 0.04 -22.00
CA ASN A 180 -0.60 -0.62 -21.96
C ASN A 180 0.47 0.23 -22.65
N ASP A 181 1.71 0.19 -22.17
CA ASP A 181 2.83 0.89 -22.82
C ASP A 181 3.04 0.35 -24.25
N PRO A 182 2.95 1.19 -25.30
CA PRO A 182 2.97 0.72 -26.68
C PRO A 182 4.37 0.24 -27.12
N ARG A 183 5.39 0.42 -26.26
CA ARG A 183 6.78 0.01 -26.53
C ARG A 183 7.06 -1.43 -26.12
N ILE A 184 6.16 -2.08 -25.38
CA ILE A 184 6.33 -3.44 -24.88
C ILE A 184 5.30 -4.38 -25.54
N ALA A 185 5.73 -5.60 -25.84
CA ALA A 185 4.90 -6.60 -26.52
C ALA A 185 4.15 -7.55 -25.55
N VAL A 186 4.09 -7.19 -24.26
CA VAL A 186 3.39 -8.00 -23.24
C VAL A 186 1.89 -7.97 -23.50
N THR A 187 1.26 -9.14 -23.41
CA THR A 187 -0.18 -9.26 -23.61
C THR A 187 -0.96 -8.88 -22.34
N GLN A 188 -2.23 -8.50 -22.52
CA GLN A 188 -3.15 -8.26 -21.40
C GLN A 188 -3.22 -9.46 -20.45
N ALA A 189 -3.27 -10.68 -20.99
CA ALA A 189 -3.36 -11.90 -20.20
C ALA A 189 -2.11 -12.15 -19.35
N GLU A 190 -0.92 -11.83 -19.87
CA GLU A 190 0.34 -11.96 -19.12
C GLU A 190 0.46 -10.92 -18.01
N LEU A 191 -0.03 -9.69 -18.24
CA LEU A 191 -0.10 -8.66 -17.19
C LEU A 191 -1.11 -9.03 -16.11
N GLN A 192 -2.24 -9.64 -16.48
CA GLN A 192 -3.21 -10.17 -15.52
C GLN A 192 -2.60 -11.31 -14.70
N GLU A 193 -1.92 -12.26 -15.34
CA GLU A 193 -1.24 -13.35 -14.64
C GLU A 193 -0.18 -12.82 -13.66
N GLN A 194 0.58 -11.80 -14.08
CA GLN A 194 1.53 -11.13 -13.19
C GLN A 194 0.84 -10.46 -12.00
N PHE A 195 -0.26 -9.74 -12.24
CA PHE A 195 -1.04 -9.08 -11.20
C PHE A 195 -1.59 -10.08 -10.19
N ASP A 196 -2.26 -11.12 -10.66
CA ASP A 196 -2.85 -12.16 -9.81
C ASP A 196 -1.78 -12.84 -8.96
N PHE A 197 -0.59 -13.08 -9.53
CA PHE A 197 0.52 -13.64 -8.78
C PHE A 197 1.09 -12.67 -7.73
N LEU A 198 1.23 -11.39 -8.07
CA LEU A 198 1.64 -10.37 -7.10
C LEU A 198 0.62 -10.18 -5.97
N ILE A 199 -0.67 -10.33 -6.25
CA ILE A 199 -1.73 -10.36 -5.23
C ILE A 199 -1.51 -11.54 -4.27
N ARG A 200 -1.27 -12.76 -4.79
CA ARG A 200 -0.94 -13.92 -3.95
C ARG A 200 0.29 -13.69 -3.07
N ILE A 201 1.34 -13.06 -3.61
CA ILE A 201 2.54 -12.71 -2.83
C ILE A 201 2.19 -11.70 -1.73
N ARG A 202 1.46 -10.63 -2.07
CA ARG A 202 1.04 -9.60 -1.12
C ARG A 202 0.25 -10.21 0.04
N ASP A 203 -0.75 -11.05 -0.26
CA ASP A 203 -1.61 -11.66 0.74
C ASP A 203 -0.80 -12.56 1.67
N ARG A 204 0.16 -13.31 1.12
CA ARG A 204 1.06 -14.14 1.93
C ARG A 204 2.00 -13.33 2.82
N VAL A 205 2.42 -12.15 2.38
CA VAL A 205 3.18 -11.19 3.23
C VAL A 205 2.28 -10.62 4.33
N SER A 206 1.01 -10.30 4.04
CA SER A 206 0.04 -9.86 5.04
C SER A 206 -0.15 -10.92 6.12
N GLU A 207 -0.40 -12.18 5.74
CA GLU A 207 -0.56 -13.29 6.69
C GLU A 207 0.66 -13.47 7.61
N ALA A 208 1.87 -13.34 7.05
CA ALA A 208 3.11 -13.36 7.83
C ALA A 208 3.16 -12.23 8.87
N ASN A 209 2.82 -11.01 8.45
CA ASN A 209 2.88 -9.83 9.30
C ASN A 209 1.75 -9.83 10.35
N ASP A 210 0.57 -10.32 10.00
CA ASP A 210 -0.56 -10.51 10.90
C ASP A 210 -0.26 -11.54 11.98
N ALA A 211 0.42 -12.65 11.63
CA ALA A 211 0.91 -13.61 12.61
C ALA A 211 1.88 -12.97 13.63
N VAL A 212 2.77 -12.08 13.19
CA VAL A 212 3.67 -11.33 14.09
C VAL A 212 2.89 -10.39 15.01
N LYS A 213 1.94 -9.61 14.47
CA LYS A 213 1.05 -8.74 15.28
C LYS A 213 0.35 -9.58 16.36
N ARG A 214 -0.18 -10.73 15.94
CA ARG A 214 -0.90 -11.63 16.82
C ARG A 214 -0.04 -12.19 17.94
N ILE A 215 1.15 -12.69 17.61
CA ILE A 215 2.10 -13.19 18.60
C ILE A 215 2.40 -12.10 19.63
N ARG A 216 2.66 -10.87 19.20
CA ARG A 216 2.99 -9.76 20.10
C ARG A 216 1.84 -9.37 21.01
N GLU A 217 0.62 -9.34 20.48
CA GLU A 217 -0.59 -9.09 21.27
C GLU A 217 -0.75 -10.15 22.38
N ILE A 218 -0.67 -11.44 22.04
CA ILE A 218 -0.78 -12.54 23.01
C ILE A 218 0.31 -12.41 24.08
N ARG A 219 1.56 -12.18 23.67
CA ARG A 219 2.68 -12.02 24.62
C ARG A 219 2.45 -10.86 25.57
N SER A 220 1.97 -9.72 25.07
CA SER A 220 1.66 -8.55 25.90
C SER A 220 0.55 -8.85 26.91
N GLN A 221 -0.46 -9.63 26.53
CA GLN A 221 -1.53 -10.03 27.47
C GLN A 221 -1.02 -11.01 28.53
N ILE A 222 -0.18 -11.97 28.15
CA ILE A 222 0.49 -12.88 29.10
C ILE A 222 1.34 -12.07 30.09
N ASP A 223 2.08 -11.06 29.62
CA ASP A 223 2.86 -10.19 30.50
C ASP A 223 1.98 -9.45 31.51
N GLY A 224 0.84 -8.91 31.06
CA GLY A 224 -0.13 -8.31 31.98
C GLY A 224 -0.77 -9.30 32.96
N VAL A 225 -0.83 -10.61 32.64
CA VAL A 225 -1.26 -11.66 33.60
C VAL A 225 -0.17 -11.91 34.63
N VAL A 226 1.10 -12.06 34.21
CA VAL A 226 2.23 -12.28 35.10
C VAL A 226 2.38 -11.14 36.10
N GLU A 227 2.29 -9.89 35.65
CA GLU A 227 2.33 -8.70 36.52
C GLU A 227 1.20 -8.70 37.58
N ARG A 228 -0.01 -9.15 37.21
CA ARG A 228 -1.17 -9.18 38.12
C ARG A 228 -1.08 -10.22 39.22
N VAL A 229 -0.30 -11.29 39.00
CA VAL A 229 -0.17 -12.39 39.96
C VAL A 229 1.08 -12.26 40.82
N GLU A 230 1.89 -11.21 40.63
CA GLU A 230 3.09 -10.99 41.43
C GLU A 230 2.79 -10.98 42.94
N GLY A 231 3.57 -11.75 43.70
CA GLY A 231 3.43 -11.87 45.16
C GLY A 231 2.39 -12.90 45.63
N GLU A 232 1.61 -13.48 44.72
CA GLU A 232 0.66 -14.54 45.04
C GLU A 232 1.36 -15.91 45.18
N SER A 233 0.77 -16.82 45.96
CA SER A 233 1.37 -18.15 46.20
C SER A 233 1.47 -19.02 44.94
N TYR A 234 0.65 -18.73 43.93
CA TYR A 234 0.58 -19.43 42.64
C TYR A 234 1.35 -18.70 41.52
N ALA A 235 2.02 -17.58 41.84
CA ALA A 235 2.70 -16.74 40.86
C ALA A 235 3.81 -17.49 40.11
N GLU A 236 4.55 -18.34 40.80
CA GLU A 236 5.69 -19.09 40.25
C GLU A 236 5.23 -20.05 39.14
N GLU A 237 4.17 -20.81 39.39
CA GLU A 237 3.58 -21.75 38.43
C GLU A 237 3.03 -21.03 37.18
N ILE A 238 2.28 -19.93 37.38
CA ILE A 238 1.78 -19.09 36.27
C ILE A 238 2.93 -18.52 35.45
N THR A 239 3.98 -18.02 36.11
CA THR A 239 5.13 -17.41 35.44
C THR A 239 5.94 -18.44 34.65
N GLU A 240 6.11 -19.65 35.18
CA GLU A 240 6.78 -20.74 34.46
C GLU A 240 6.02 -21.12 33.20
N ARG A 241 4.69 -21.33 33.31
CA ARG A 241 3.86 -21.68 32.14
C ARG A 241 3.82 -20.54 31.11
N ALA A 242 3.68 -19.30 31.57
CA ALA A 242 3.76 -18.11 30.73
C ALA A 242 5.08 -18.04 29.96
N THR A 243 6.20 -18.35 30.62
CA THR A 243 7.54 -18.33 30.00
C THR A 243 7.65 -19.36 28.87
N GLN A 244 7.15 -20.59 29.08
CA GLN A 244 7.15 -21.64 28.06
C GLN A 244 6.34 -21.23 26.82
N ILE A 245 5.14 -20.68 27.01
CA ILE A 245 4.28 -20.23 25.91
C ILE A 245 4.94 -19.07 25.15
N LYS A 246 5.46 -18.08 25.88
CA LYS A 246 6.18 -16.94 25.25
C LYS A 246 7.42 -17.39 24.49
N GLN A 247 8.12 -18.44 24.94
CA GLN A 247 9.24 -19.02 24.21
C GLN A 247 8.77 -19.66 22.91
N ALA A 248 7.73 -20.51 22.95
CA ALA A 248 7.18 -21.15 21.75
C ALA A 248 6.71 -20.11 20.71
N LEU A 249 6.01 -19.07 21.17
CA LEU A 249 5.61 -17.93 20.33
C LEU A 249 6.81 -17.17 19.75
N SER A 250 7.87 -16.98 20.54
CA SER A 250 9.10 -16.31 20.08
C SER A 250 9.81 -17.11 18.99
N GLU A 251 9.83 -18.43 19.09
CA GLU A 251 10.44 -19.29 18.06
C GLU A 251 9.71 -19.17 16.72
N VAL A 252 8.37 -19.13 16.74
CA VAL A 252 7.54 -18.87 15.55
C VAL A 252 7.83 -17.46 15.00
N GLU A 253 7.76 -16.43 15.84
CA GLU A 253 8.01 -15.04 15.42
C GLU A 253 9.38 -14.89 14.76
N ASN A 254 10.40 -15.55 15.29
CA ASN A 254 11.78 -15.45 14.81
C ASN A 254 12.03 -16.15 13.47
N GLU A 255 11.16 -17.09 13.06
CA GLU A 255 11.21 -17.69 11.72
C GLU A 255 10.43 -16.84 10.70
N ILE A 256 9.36 -16.18 11.13
CA ILE A 256 8.56 -15.29 10.29
C ILE A 256 9.27 -13.95 10.06
N TYR A 257 9.77 -13.32 11.13
CA TYR A 257 10.37 -11.98 11.16
C TYR A 257 11.69 -11.92 11.94
N GLN A 258 12.62 -11.09 11.47
CA GLN A 258 13.91 -10.88 12.14
C GLN A 258 13.77 -9.87 13.29
N THR A 259 13.47 -10.37 14.49
CA THR A 259 13.23 -9.53 15.70
C THR A 259 14.47 -8.79 16.19
N LYS A 260 15.69 -9.20 15.79
CA LYS A 260 16.95 -8.53 16.17
C LYS A 260 17.18 -7.21 15.44
N ASN A 261 16.44 -6.94 14.37
CA ASN A 261 16.58 -5.70 13.61
C ASN A 261 16.07 -4.50 14.43
N ARG A 262 16.95 -3.52 14.63
CA ARG A 262 16.67 -2.21 15.23
C ARG A 262 16.93 -1.06 14.24
N SER A 263 17.73 -1.32 13.21
CA SER A 263 18.09 -0.40 12.15
C SER A 263 18.05 -1.08 10.77
N ARG A 264 17.93 -0.29 9.70
CA ARG A 264 17.91 -0.75 8.30
C ARG A 264 19.20 -1.47 7.86
N GLN A 265 20.30 -1.31 8.60
CA GLN A 265 21.59 -1.95 8.30
C GLN A 265 21.83 -3.26 9.07
N ASP A 266 21.03 -3.55 10.11
CA ASP A 266 21.15 -4.79 10.89
C ASP A 266 20.94 -6.09 10.07
N PRO A 267 20.17 -6.09 8.97
CA PRO A 267 20.09 -7.23 8.05
C PRO A 267 21.43 -7.66 7.42
N LEU A 268 22.49 -6.84 7.51
CA LEU A 268 23.84 -7.25 7.16
C LEU A 268 24.46 -8.23 8.18
N ASN A 269 24.01 -8.17 9.43
CA ASN A 269 24.46 -9.03 10.52
C ASN A 269 23.49 -10.17 10.83
N PHE A 270 22.20 -9.99 10.52
CA PHE A 270 21.15 -10.98 10.78
C PHE A 270 20.38 -11.33 9.51
N PRO A 271 20.24 -12.62 9.16
CA PRO A 271 19.59 -13.01 7.91
C PRO A 271 18.11 -12.60 7.88
N ILE A 272 17.63 -12.25 6.70
CA ILE A 272 16.21 -11.99 6.46
C ILE A 272 15.37 -13.25 6.68
N ARG A 273 14.13 -13.05 7.16
CA ARG A 273 13.16 -14.11 7.49
C ARG A 273 12.03 -14.18 6.48
N LEU A 274 11.09 -15.10 6.67
CA LEU A 274 10.09 -15.48 5.67
C LEU A 274 9.31 -14.28 5.12
N ASN A 275 8.87 -13.35 5.98
CA ASN A 275 8.11 -12.18 5.52
C ASN A 275 8.91 -11.30 4.55
N ASN A 276 10.19 -11.09 4.82
CA ASN A 276 11.09 -10.28 4.00
C ASN A 276 11.53 -11.01 2.73
N LYS A 277 11.72 -12.34 2.79
CA LYS A 277 11.95 -13.17 1.60
C LYS A 277 10.74 -13.13 0.65
N LEU A 278 9.53 -13.31 1.16
CA LEU A 278 8.30 -13.19 0.38
C LEU A 278 8.15 -11.77 -0.20
N ALA A 279 8.35 -10.72 0.62
CA ALA A 279 8.29 -9.34 0.16
C ALA A 279 9.36 -9.00 -0.90
N SER A 280 10.52 -9.67 -0.88
CA SER A 280 11.54 -9.49 -1.91
C SER A 280 11.10 -10.05 -3.27
N LEU A 281 10.27 -11.08 -3.27
CA LEU A 281 9.73 -11.68 -4.49
C LEU A 281 8.83 -10.69 -5.24
N THR A 282 8.08 -9.84 -4.54
CA THR A 282 7.32 -8.73 -5.13
C THR A 282 8.22 -7.85 -6.00
N GLY A 283 9.41 -7.48 -5.51
CA GLY A 283 10.36 -6.64 -6.24
C GLY A 283 10.93 -7.33 -7.49
N ILE A 284 11.12 -8.65 -7.43
CA ILE A 284 11.59 -9.45 -8.57
C ILE A 284 10.50 -9.55 -9.64
N VAL A 285 9.31 -9.98 -9.25
CA VAL A 285 8.18 -10.20 -10.16
C VAL A 285 7.72 -8.88 -10.79
N ALA A 286 7.68 -7.79 -10.02
CA ALA A 286 7.27 -6.47 -10.51
C ALA A 286 8.40 -5.66 -11.19
N SER A 287 9.59 -6.22 -11.37
CA SER A 287 10.75 -5.50 -11.93
C SER A 287 10.60 -5.16 -13.42
N ALA A 288 9.76 -5.89 -14.13
CA ALA A 288 9.45 -5.68 -15.53
C ALA A 288 7.99 -6.04 -15.82
N ASP A 289 7.42 -5.45 -16.87
CA ASP A 289 6.09 -5.80 -17.35
C ASP A 289 6.20 -7.07 -18.21
N ALA A 290 6.03 -8.22 -17.56
CA ALA A 290 6.19 -9.53 -18.16
C ALA A 290 5.45 -10.60 -17.37
N LYS A 291 5.18 -11.73 -18.03
CA LYS A 291 4.71 -12.95 -17.37
C LYS A 291 5.71 -13.39 -16.27
N PRO A 292 5.23 -13.82 -15.08
CA PRO A 292 6.10 -14.38 -14.05
C PRO A 292 6.89 -15.60 -14.55
N THR A 293 8.14 -15.72 -14.09
CA THR A 293 8.98 -16.87 -14.44
C THR A 293 8.61 -18.09 -13.61
N GLN A 294 8.87 -19.30 -14.13
CA GLN A 294 8.66 -20.55 -13.36
C GLN A 294 9.40 -20.52 -12.02
N GLY A 295 10.66 -20.04 -12.01
CA GLY A 295 11.42 -19.92 -10.78
C GLY A 295 10.81 -18.98 -9.75
N SER A 296 10.03 -17.97 -10.17
CA SER A 296 9.31 -17.11 -9.23
C SER A 296 8.17 -17.88 -8.55
N TYR A 297 7.44 -18.71 -9.29
CA TYR A 297 6.43 -19.60 -8.73
C TYR A 297 7.04 -20.63 -7.79
N ASP A 298 8.12 -21.31 -8.19
CA ASP A 298 8.76 -22.34 -7.37
C ASP A 298 9.26 -21.76 -6.02
N VAL A 299 9.85 -20.56 -6.04
CA VAL A 299 10.27 -19.86 -4.81
C VAL A 299 9.07 -19.44 -3.96
N PHE A 300 7.99 -18.96 -4.58
CA PHE A 300 6.77 -18.62 -3.84
C PHE A 300 6.19 -19.83 -3.11
N GLU A 301 6.07 -20.98 -3.79
CA GLU A 301 5.50 -22.19 -3.20
C GLU A 301 6.39 -22.72 -2.06
N ASP A 302 7.71 -22.73 -2.22
CA ASP A 302 8.65 -23.11 -1.15
C ASP A 302 8.53 -22.20 0.09
N LEU A 303 8.60 -20.88 -0.11
CA LEU A 303 8.50 -19.92 0.99
C LEU A 303 7.11 -19.93 1.64
N SER A 304 6.05 -20.12 0.85
CA SER A 304 4.69 -20.24 1.34
C SER A 304 4.53 -21.50 2.18
N GLY A 305 5.07 -22.64 1.75
CA GLY A 305 5.08 -23.87 2.55
C GLY A 305 5.80 -23.70 3.88
N GLN A 306 6.97 -23.05 3.89
CA GLN A 306 7.71 -22.74 5.11
C GLN A 306 6.93 -21.82 6.06
N LEU A 307 6.23 -20.82 5.53
CA LEU A 307 5.35 -19.97 6.33
C LEU A 307 4.18 -20.77 6.90
N GLN A 308 3.61 -21.70 6.13
CA GLN A 308 2.46 -22.49 6.58
C GLN A 308 2.79 -23.30 7.82
N VAL A 309 3.97 -23.92 7.87
CA VAL A 309 4.45 -24.64 9.06
C VAL A 309 4.45 -23.74 10.31
N GLN A 310 4.82 -22.46 10.16
CA GLN A 310 4.83 -21.51 11.28
C GLN A 310 3.42 -21.05 11.67
N LEU A 311 2.53 -20.84 10.69
CA LEU A 311 1.14 -20.49 10.93
C LEU A 311 0.38 -21.62 11.62
N ASP A 312 0.59 -22.88 11.19
CA ASP A 312 -0.01 -24.05 11.81
C ASP A 312 0.49 -24.20 13.26
N ARG A 313 1.80 -24.03 13.49
CA ARG A 313 2.36 -24.03 14.85
C ARG A 313 1.77 -22.94 15.74
N LEU A 314 1.57 -21.73 15.19
CA LEU A 314 0.90 -20.64 15.93
C LEU A 314 -0.55 -21.01 16.25
N ALA A 315 -1.28 -21.57 15.29
CA ALA A 315 -2.65 -22.00 15.48
C ALA A 315 -2.75 -23.08 16.57
N ASP A 316 -1.83 -24.04 16.59
CA ASP A 316 -1.77 -25.09 17.62
C ASP A 316 -1.53 -24.50 19.02
N ILE A 317 -0.57 -23.57 19.18
CA ILE A 317 -0.33 -22.87 20.45
C ILE A 317 -1.61 -22.14 20.91
N ILE A 318 -2.27 -21.44 19.99
CA ILE A 318 -3.51 -20.72 20.28
C ILE A 318 -4.66 -21.67 20.66
N ALA A 319 -4.77 -22.82 20.01
CA ALA A 319 -5.86 -23.77 20.23
C ALA A 319 -5.65 -24.64 21.47
N THR A 320 -4.41 -24.83 21.93
CA THR A 320 -4.07 -25.77 23.00
C THR A 320 -3.48 -25.09 24.23
N ASP A 321 -2.37 -24.38 24.07
CA ASP A 321 -1.62 -23.79 25.18
C ASP A 321 -2.36 -22.61 25.82
N ILE A 322 -2.98 -21.74 25.02
CA ILE A 322 -3.69 -20.56 25.53
C ILE A 322 -4.94 -20.95 26.35
N PRO A 323 -5.82 -21.86 25.90
CA PRO A 323 -6.95 -22.33 26.72
C PRO A 323 -6.50 -23.03 28.01
N ALA A 324 -5.43 -23.83 27.95
CA ALA A 324 -4.87 -24.47 29.14
C ALA A 324 -4.36 -23.42 30.15
N PHE A 325 -3.63 -22.40 29.67
CA PHE A 325 -3.18 -21.29 30.50
C PHE A 325 -4.36 -20.49 31.09
N ASN A 326 -5.37 -20.18 30.26
CA ASN A 326 -6.58 -19.49 30.70
C ASN A 326 -7.36 -20.27 31.76
N SER A 327 -7.38 -21.60 31.66
CA SER A 327 -8.05 -22.46 32.66
C SER A 327 -7.33 -22.39 34.00
N MET A 328 -5.99 -22.47 33.98
CA MET A 328 -5.14 -22.37 35.16
C MET A 328 -5.31 -21.04 35.90
N ILE A 329 -5.35 -19.92 35.17
CA ILE A 329 -5.50 -18.60 35.80
C ILE A 329 -6.95 -18.30 36.24
N ALA A 330 -7.94 -18.95 35.61
CA ALA A 330 -9.35 -18.84 36.01
C ALA A 330 -9.64 -19.48 37.37
N GLU A 331 -8.90 -20.53 37.76
CA GLU A 331 -8.97 -21.13 39.11
C GLU A 331 -8.65 -20.10 40.21
N HIS A 332 -7.91 -19.05 39.85
CA HIS A 332 -7.51 -17.96 40.73
C HIS A 332 -8.25 -16.63 40.45
N GLN A 333 -9.34 -16.66 39.69
CA GLN A 333 -10.14 -15.48 39.31
C GLN A 333 -9.35 -14.38 38.57
N VAL A 334 -8.27 -14.75 37.89
CA VAL A 334 -7.46 -13.81 37.11
C VAL A 334 -8.06 -13.67 35.70
N PRO A 335 -8.24 -12.45 35.17
CA PRO A 335 -8.77 -12.25 33.82
C PRO A 335 -7.96 -12.94 32.72
N ALA A 336 -8.67 -13.59 31.80
CA ALA A 336 -8.14 -14.41 30.71
C ALA A 336 -7.40 -13.62 29.63
N VAL A 337 -6.49 -14.29 28.92
CA VAL A 337 -5.90 -13.83 27.66
C VAL A 337 -6.93 -13.99 26.54
N ILE A 338 -7.26 -12.90 25.87
CA ILE A 338 -8.24 -12.82 24.79
C ILE A 338 -7.53 -12.88 23.44
N VAL A 339 -7.92 -13.87 22.66
CA VAL A 339 -7.42 -14.13 21.30
C VAL A 339 -8.45 -13.52 20.34
N ARG A 340 -8.27 -12.26 19.92
CA ARG A 340 -9.09 -11.57 18.89
C ARG A 340 -8.89 -12.11 17.48
N GLU A 341 -9.92 -12.46 16.73
CA GLU A 341 -9.71 -12.78 15.30
C GLU A 341 -9.07 -11.58 14.58
N PRO A 342 -8.21 -11.82 13.56
CA PRO A 342 -7.63 -10.72 12.80
C PRO A 342 -8.77 -9.84 12.28
N GLU A 343 -8.70 -8.54 12.56
CA GLU A 343 -9.62 -7.57 11.98
C GLU A 343 -9.51 -7.72 10.46
N GLN A 344 -10.59 -8.21 9.83
CA GLN A 344 -10.77 -7.95 8.41
C GLN A 344 -10.99 -6.44 8.36
N GLU A 345 -9.97 -5.67 7.98
CA GLU A 345 -10.12 -4.27 7.58
C GLU A 345 -10.98 -4.28 6.30
N GLY A 346 -12.29 -4.49 6.48
CA GLY A 346 -13.31 -4.23 5.50
C GLY A 346 -13.46 -2.73 5.40
N GLY A 347 -13.32 -2.21 4.18
CA GLY A 347 -13.62 -0.82 3.89
C GLY A 347 -15.04 -0.48 4.36
N ASP A 348 -15.12 0.53 5.22
CA ASP A 348 -16.29 1.39 5.36
C ASP A 348 -16.24 2.51 4.32
#